data_AF-A0A7X8DXN2-F1
#
_entry.id   AF-A0A7X8DXN2-F1
#
_cell.length_a   1.000
_cell.length_b   1.000
_cell.length_c   1.000
_cell.angle_alpha   90.00
_cell.angle_beta   90.00
_cell.angle_gamma   90.00
#
_symmetry.space_group_name_H-M   'P 1'
#
loop_
_entity.id
_entity.type
_entity.pdbx_description
1 polymer ?
#
loop_
_entity_poly.entity_id
_entity_poly.type
_entity_poly.pdbx_seq_one_letter_code
_entity_poly.pdbx_strand_id
1 'polypeptide(L)'
;MAPVLKNGADSAPFRLLLAHGAGAGMEHPVMEHLALGLADGQLQVIRFEFPFMQQIRATGRRRPPDRAPKLMDYWRTVATEFAHPRLYLAGKSLGGRMASLVVDELRPQGLILLGFPFVPPANPQQYRGEHLATLATPTLLLQGERDRFGNKEQVANYALSSQITTRWVPDGCHDFKPRKSSGTSHEANLDLMVAAMKEFIIND
;
A
#
# COMPACT_ATOMS: atom_id res chain seq x y z
N MET A 1 -10.40 -10.30 -17.07
CA MET A 1 -9.36 -10.47 -16.06
C MET A 1 -8.49 -9.23 -16.05
N ALA A 2 -8.29 -8.63 -14.88
CA ALA A 2 -7.26 -7.60 -14.72
C ALA A 2 -5.88 -8.21 -15.05
N PRO A 3 -4.97 -7.50 -15.75
CA PRO A 3 -3.59 -7.96 -15.82
C PRO A 3 -3.00 -7.94 -14.41
N VAL A 4 -2.56 -9.11 -13.93
CA VAL A 4 -1.98 -9.29 -12.60
C VAL A 4 -0.64 -10.00 -12.67
N LEU A 5 0.21 -9.72 -11.68
CA LEU A 5 1.41 -10.51 -11.38
C LEU A 5 1.16 -11.27 -10.08
N LYS A 6 1.41 -12.58 -10.10
CA LYS A 6 1.29 -13.44 -8.93
C LYS A 6 2.67 -13.90 -8.47
N ASN A 7 2.91 -13.81 -7.17
CA ASN A 7 4.07 -14.37 -6.50
C ASN A 7 3.57 -15.29 -5.37
N GLY A 8 4.16 -16.47 -5.20
CA GLY A 8 3.71 -17.47 -4.22
C GLY A 8 2.66 -18.45 -4.78
N ALA A 9 2.35 -19.49 -4.01
CA ALA A 9 1.45 -20.57 -4.44
C ALA A 9 -0.02 -20.14 -4.51
N ASP A 10 -0.78 -20.59 -5.51
CA ASP A 10 -2.23 -20.35 -5.57
C ASP A 10 -2.99 -20.99 -4.38
N SER A 11 -2.41 -22.01 -3.74
CA SER A 11 -2.91 -22.69 -2.55
C SER A 11 -2.44 -22.08 -1.23
N ALA A 12 -1.73 -20.94 -1.26
CA ALA A 12 -1.22 -20.32 -0.05
C ALA A 12 -2.35 -20.00 0.95
N PRO A 13 -2.15 -20.27 2.26
CA PRO A 13 -3.14 -20.01 3.29
C PRO A 13 -3.54 -18.54 3.45
N PHE A 14 -2.71 -17.60 3.00
CA PHE A 14 -2.98 -16.17 3.03
C PHE A 14 -2.83 -15.56 1.63
N ARG A 15 -3.61 -14.51 1.36
CA ARG A 15 -3.51 -13.76 0.10
C ARG A 15 -3.44 -12.26 0.37
N LEU A 16 -2.49 -11.60 -0.27
CA LEU A 16 -2.33 -10.15 -0.26
C LEU A 16 -2.59 -9.58 -1.66
N LEU A 17 -3.54 -8.65 -1.77
CA LEU A 17 -3.68 -7.80 -2.95
C LEU A 17 -2.84 -6.54 -2.78
N LEU A 18 -1.92 -6.27 -3.70
CA LEU A 18 -0.94 -5.19 -3.58
C LEU A 18 -1.06 -4.19 -4.75
N ALA A 19 -1.59 -3.00 -4.46
CA ALA A 19 -1.81 -1.95 -5.45
C ALA A 19 -0.69 -0.89 -5.50
N HIS A 20 -0.38 -0.44 -6.71
CA HIS A 20 0.64 0.56 -6.98
C HIS A 20 0.18 2.00 -6.68
N GLY A 21 1.14 2.93 -6.67
CA GLY A 21 0.89 4.37 -6.54
C GLY A 21 0.66 5.07 -7.89
N ALA A 22 0.43 6.40 -7.87
CA ALA A 22 0.13 7.15 -9.09
C ALA A 22 1.25 7.17 -10.16
N GLY A 23 2.51 7.11 -9.72
CA GLY A 23 3.67 7.41 -10.57
C GLY A 23 4.23 6.23 -11.37
N ALA A 24 4.02 5.00 -10.91
CA ALA A 24 4.54 3.79 -11.54
C ALA A 24 3.63 2.60 -11.27
N GLY A 25 3.64 1.63 -12.18
CA GLY A 25 2.79 0.44 -12.13
C GLY A 25 3.28 -0.66 -11.19
N MET A 26 2.69 -1.85 -11.33
CA MET A 26 2.93 -2.99 -10.44
C MET A 26 4.35 -3.58 -10.50
N GLU A 27 5.12 -3.27 -11.54
CA GLU A 27 6.51 -3.69 -11.74
C GLU A 27 7.53 -2.71 -11.16
N HIS A 28 7.08 -1.62 -10.51
CA HIS A 28 8.02 -0.70 -9.87
C HIS A 28 8.92 -1.44 -8.86
N PRO A 29 10.23 -1.14 -8.75
CA PRO A 29 11.16 -1.92 -7.93
C PRO A 29 10.72 -2.12 -6.46
N VAL A 30 10.13 -1.09 -5.83
CA VAL A 30 9.55 -1.22 -4.48
C VAL A 30 8.45 -2.28 -4.44
N MET A 31 7.54 -2.29 -5.42
CA MET A 31 6.43 -3.24 -5.49
C MET A 31 6.93 -4.67 -5.72
N GLU A 32 7.94 -4.82 -6.57
CA GLU A 32 8.59 -6.10 -6.86
C GLU A 32 9.34 -6.64 -5.65
N HIS A 33 10.16 -5.82 -4.98
CA HIS A 33 10.89 -6.21 -3.77
C HIS A 33 9.94 -6.71 -2.67
N LEU A 34 8.87 -5.95 -2.42
CA LEU A 34 7.86 -6.35 -1.44
C LEU A 34 7.19 -7.67 -1.85
N ALA A 35 6.76 -7.81 -3.10
CA ALA A 35 6.09 -9.03 -3.55
C ALA A 35 6.98 -10.27 -3.48
N LEU A 36 8.26 -10.15 -3.85
CA LEU A 36 9.23 -11.26 -3.78
C LEU A 36 9.62 -11.59 -2.34
N GLY A 37 9.81 -10.60 -1.48
CA GLY A 37 10.15 -10.82 -0.08
C GLY A 37 8.99 -11.41 0.73
N LEU A 38 7.75 -11.04 0.38
CA LEU A 38 6.53 -11.52 1.04
C LEU A 38 6.12 -12.91 0.61
N ALA A 39 6.19 -13.21 -0.69
CA ALA A 39 5.64 -14.43 -1.24
C ALA A 39 6.44 -15.67 -0.84
N ASP A 40 5.74 -16.68 -0.33
CA ASP A 40 6.29 -18.00 0.00
C ASP A 40 5.17 -19.06 0.00
N GLY A 41 5.38 -20.19 0.67
CA GLY A 41 4.35 -21.25 0.79
C GLY A 41 3.15 -20.84 1.65
N GLN A 42 3.26 -19.80 2.46
CA GLN A 42 2.20 -19.30 3.34
C GLN A 42 1.44 -18.10 2.74
N LEU A 43 2.11 -17.25 1.98
CA LEU A 43 1.53 -16.03 1.45
C LEU A 43 1.61 -15.94 -0.07
N GLN A 44 0.46 -15.78 -0.72
CA GLN A 44 0.36 -15.36 -2.10
C GLN A 44 0.24 -13.84 -2.19
N VAL A 45 1.04 -13.22 -3.06
CA VAL A 45 0.92 -11.79 -3.39
C VAL A 45 0.41 -11.64 -4.81
N ILE A 46 -0.65 -10.87 -4.99
CA ILE A 46 -1.22 -10.51 -6.28
C ILE A 46 -1.09 -9.01 -6.46
N ARG A 47 -0.27 -8.59 -7.43
CA ARG A 47 -0.15 -7.20 -7.84
C ARG A 47 -1.01 -6.96 -9.06
N PHE A 48 -1.60 -5.78 -9.15
CA PHE A 48 -2.45 -5.38 -10.27
C PHE A 48 -2.23 -3.90 -10.61
N GLU A 49 -2.65 -3.50 -11.80
CA GLU A 49 -2.64 -2.10 -12.23
C GLU A 49 -4.05 -1.52 -12.26
N PHE A 50 -4.21 -0.26 -11.83
CA PHE A 50 -5.45 0.47 -12.05
C PHE A 50 -5.65 0.77 -13.55
N PRO A 51 -6.89 1.01 -14.01
CA PRO A 51 -7.18 1.19 -15.44
C PRO A 51 -6.35 2.27 -16.13
N PHE A 52 -6.09 3.41 -15.48
CA PHE A 52 -5.21 4.43 -16.05
C PHE A 52 -3.78 3.93 -16.31
N MET A 53 -3.24 3.07 -15.44
CA MET A 53 -1.88 2.54 -15.59
C MET A 53 -1.80 1.46 -16.66
N GLN A 54 -2.83 0.62 -16.76
CA GLN A 54 -2.97 -0.33 -17.87
C GLN A 54 -2.97 0.39 -19.23
N GLN A 55 -3.64 1.54 -19.31
CA GLN A 55 -3.65 2.38 -20.51
C GLN A 55 -2.28 3.02 -20.78
N ILE A 56 -1.55 3.47 -19.74
CA ILE A 56 -0.17 3.96 -19.90
C ILE A 56 0.71 2.84 -20.47
N ARG A 57 0.61 1.62 -19.93
CA ARG A 57 1.36 0.45 -20.41
C ARG A 57 1.03 0.12 -21.86
N ALA A 58 -0.25 0.06 -22.21
CA ALA A 58 -0.69 -0.32 -23.55
C ALA A 58 -0.35 0.73 -24.62
N THR A 59 -0.32 2.01 -24.26
CA THR A 59 -0.18 3.11 -25.24
C THR A 59 1.18 3.82 -25.18
N GLY A 60 1.94 3.63 -24.11
CA GLY A 60 3.14 4.42 -23.80
C GLY A 60 2.86 5.89 -23.44
N ARG A 61 1.59 6.33 -23.41
CA ARG A 61 1.23 7.74 -23.21
C ARG A 61 0.96 8.02 -21.74
N ARG A 62 1.64 9.02 -21.18
CA ARG A 62 1.41 9.48 -19.80
C ARG A 62 0.00 10.08 -19.65
N ARG A 63 -0.65 9.80 -18.53
CA ARG A 63 -1.94 10.38 -18.14
C ARG A 63 -2.04 10.48 -16.62
N PRO A 64 -2.86 11.40 -16.08
CA PRO A 64 -3.13 11.44 -14.65
C PRO A 64 -3.90 10.18 -14.20
N PRO A 65 -3.84 9.85 -12.90
CA PRO A 65 -4.70 8.82 -12.32
C PRO A 65 -6.19 9.07 -12.58
N ASP A 66 -6.96 8.00 -12.63
CA ASP A 66 -8.42 8.08 -12.63
C ASP A 66 -8.93 8.77 -11.34
N ARG A 67 -10.15 9.31 -11.39
CA ARG A 67 -10.79 9.92 -10.20
C ARG A 67 -11.07 8.84 -9.15
N ALA A 68 -11.10 9.26 -7.88
CA ALA A 68 -11.24 8.35 -6.73
C ALA A 68 -12.39 7.33 -6.85
N PRO A 69 -13.63 7.69 -7.29
CA PRO A 69 -14.71 6.70 -7.41
C PRO A 69 -14.34 5.51 -8.30
N LYS A 70 -13.73 5.77 -9.47
CA LYS A 70 -13.32 4.72 -10.39
C LYS A 70 -12.21 3.82 -9.82
N LEU A 71 -11.30 4.39 -9.03
CA LEU A 71 -10.24 3.60 -8.37
C LEU A 71 -10.80 2.75 -7.22
N MET A 72 -11.77 3.28 -6.47
CA MET A 72 -12.49 2.56 -5.43
C MET A 72 -13.32 1.40 -6.01
N ASP A 73 -14.05 1.64 -7.10
CA ASP A 73 -14.81 0.59 -7.81
C ASP A 73 -13.89 -0.50 -8.37
N TYR A 74 -12.71 -0.10 -8.84
CA TYR A 74 -11.71 -1.05 -9.30
C TYR A 74 -11.15 -1.90 -8.15
N TRP A 75 -10.91 -1.31 -6.98
CA TRP A 75 -10.56 -2.07 -5.77
C TRP A 75 -11.61 -3.11 -5.42
N ARG A 76 -12.91 -2.75 -5.45
CA ARG A 76 -14.00 -3.71 -5.22
C ARG A 76 -14.00 -4.85 -6.23
N THR A 77 -13.77 -4.54 -7.49
CA THR A 77 -13.69 -5.54 -8.57
C THR A 77 -12.55 -6.53 -8.31
N VAL A 78 -11.35 -6.04 -8.04
CA VAL A 78 -10.17 -6.90 -7.79
C VAL A 78 -10.34 -7.71 -6.50
N ALA A 79 -10.88 -7.12 -5.43
CA ALA A 79 -11.16 -7.84 -4.18
C ALA A 79 -12.18 -8.98 -4.39
N THR A 80 -13.17 -8.78 -5.26
CA THR A 80 -14.15 -9.82 -5.63
C THR A 80 -13.51 -10.89 -6.51
N GLU A 81 -12.74 -10.50 -7.54
CA GLU A 81 -12.08 -11.42 -8.48
C GLU A 81 -11.08 -12.34 -7.78
N PHE A 82 -10.39 -11.84 -6.76
CA PHE A 82 -9.35 -12.56 -6.02
C PHE A 82 -9.73 -12.86 -4.56
N ALA A 83 -11.02 -12.96 -4.27
CA ALA A 83 -11.55 -13.23 -2.94
C ALA A 83 -10.84 -14.43 -2.27
N HIS A 84 -10.62 -14.32 -0.97
CA HIS A 84 -9.91 -15.32 -0.17
C HIS A 84 -10.40 -15.29 1.29
N PRO A 85 -10.52 -16.42 1.99
CA PRO A 85 -10.93 -16.43 3.40
C PRO A 85 -10.01 -15.62 4.33
N ARG A 86 -8.72 -15.59 3.99
CA ARG A 86 -7.68 -14.82 4.67
C ARG A 86 -7.07 -13.80 3.70
N LEU A 87 -7.90 -12.85 3.29
CA LEU A 87 -7.52 -11.77 2.37
C LEU A 87 -6.99 -10.56 3.14
N TYR A 88 -5.87 -10.02 2.68
CA TYR A 88 -5.32 -8.75 3.10
C TYR A 88 -5.22 -7.81 1.90
N LEU A 89 -5.35 -6.52 2.16
CA LEU A 89 -5.15 -5.47 1.15
C LEU A 89 -3.90 -4.67 1.49
N ALA A 90 -3.10 -4.32 0.50
CA ALA A 90 -1.99 -3.39 0.63
C ALA A 90 -1.97 -2.41 -0.53
N GLY A 91 -1.52 -1.20 -0.27
CA GLY A 91 -1.31 -0.25 -1.36
C GLY A 91 -0.29 0.83 -1.06
N LYS A 92 0.50 1.17 -2.08
CA LYS A 92 1.43 2.29 -2.05
C LYS A 92 0.71 3.59 -2.36
N SER A 93 0.83 4.58 -1.49
CA SER A 93 0.39 5.95 -1.72
C SER A 93 -1.07 6.03 -2.19
N LEU A 94 -1.33 6.40 -3.46
CA LEU A 94 -2.65 6.38 -4.07
C LEU A 94 -3.39 5.05 -3.88
N GLY A 95 -2.75 3.91 -4.12
CA GLY A 95 -3.37 2.59 -4.00
C GLY A 95 -3.86 2.32 -2.58
N GLY A 96 -3.03 2.64 -1.59
CA GLY A 96 -3.37 2.49 -0.16
C GLY A 96 -4.49 3.45 0.25
N ARG A 97 -4.45 4.71 -0.21
CA ARG A 97 -5.53 5.66 0.03
C ARG A 97 -6.86 5.14 -0.50
N MET A 98 -6.90 4.66 -1.74
CA MET A 98 -8.14 4.14 -2.31
C MET A 98 -8.61 2.88 -1.59
N ALA A 99 -7.70 2.01 -1.15
CA ALA A 99 -8.04 0.83 -0.36
C ALA A 99 -8.70 1.22 0.97
N SER A 100 -8.10 2.17 1.70
CA SER A 100 -8.62 2.62 3.01
C SER A 100 -10.03 3.23 2.96
N LEU A 101 -10.47 3.72 1.80
CA LEU A 101 -11.81 4.28 1.63
C LEU A 101 -12.89 3.22 1.41
N VAL A 102 -12.50 1.98 1.08
CA VAL A 102 -13.41 0.86 0.82
C VAL A 102 -13.17 -0.34 1.73
N VAL A 103 -12.12 -0.31 2.55
CA VAL A 103 -11.67 -1.49 3.31
C VAL A 103 -12.74 -2.02 4.26
N ASP A 104 -13.45 -1.15 4.99
CA ASP A 104 -14.48 -1.57 5.95
C ASP A 104 -15.72 -2.17 5.26
N GLU A 105 -15.99 -1.77 4.01
CA GLU A 105 -17.01 -2.40 3.16
C GLU A 105 -16.58 -3.80 2.72
N LEU A 106 -15.31 -3.96 2.33
CA LEU A 106 -14.75 -5.20 1.81
C LEU A 106 -14.45 -6.24 2.89
N ARG A 107 -14.27 -5.82 4.15
CA ARG A 107 -13.99 -6.65 5.32
C ARG A 107 -12.85 -7.68 5.11
N PRO A 108 -11.67 -7.27 4.62
CA PRO A 108 -10.50 -8.15 4.66
C PRO A 108 -10.06 -8.38 6.11
N GLN A 109 -9.15 -9.32 6.33
CA GLN A 109 -8.54 -9.55 7.65
C GLN A 109 -7.68 -8.36 8.09
N GLY A 110 -7.08 -7.63 7.14
CA GLY A 110 -6.32 -6.43 7.43
C GLY A 110 -5.97 -5.59 6.22
N LEU A 111 -5.49 -4.37 6.50
CA LEU A 111 -5.02 -3.40 5.52
C LEU A 111 -3.58 -2.98 5.82
N ILE A 112 -2.78 -2.80 4.77
CA ILE A 112 -1.41 -2.28 4.88
C ILE A 112 -1.28 -1.02 4.02
N LEU A 113 -1.02 0.10 4.69
CA LEU A 113 -0.79 1.39 4.05
C LEU A 113 0.71 1.64 3.93
N LEU A 114 1.20 1.77 2.69
CA LEU A 114 2.61 2.01 2.39
C LEU A 114 2.79 3.45 1.91
N GLY A 115 3.36 4.34 2.73
CA GLY A 115 3.59 5.72 2.31
C GLY A 115 2.27 6.48 2.14
N PHE A 116 1.37 6.48 3.13
CA PHE A 116 0.04 7.07 2.98
C PHE A 116 0.13 8.59 2.72
N PRO A 117 -0.59 9.12 1.70
CA PRO A 117 -0.44 10.50 1.30
C PRO A 117 -1.40 11.42 2.07
N PHE A 118 -1.10 11.67 3.36
CA PHE A 118 -1.93 12.48 4.26
C PHE A 118 -2.21 13.87 3.71
N VAL A 119 -1.19 14.51 3.11
CA VAL A 119 -1.30 15.82 2.48
C VAL A 119 -0.54 15.86 1.16
N PRO A 120 -0.98 16.62 0.15
CA PRO A 120 -0.14 16.93 -1.00
C PRO A 120 0.93 17.97 -0.61
N PRO A 121 2.21 17.79 -0.99
CA PRO A 121 3.28 18.74 -0.66
C PRO A 121 3.02 20.16 -1.16
N ALA A 122 2.34 20.29 -2.32
CA ALA A 122 2.00 21.59 -2.90
C ALA A 122 0.79 22.26 -2.23
N ASN A 123 0.01 21.54 -1.42
CA ASN A 123 -1.11 22.10 -0.67
C ASN A 123 -1.29 21.39 0.68
N PRO A 124 -0.43 21.66 1.68
CA PRO A 124 -0.45 20.98 2.97
C PRO A 124 -1.74 21.15 3.78
N GLN A 125 -2.60 22.11 3.43
CA GLN A 125 -3.91 22.29 4.08
C GLN A 125 -4.94 21.25 3.63
N GLN A 126 -4.71 20.56 2.50
CA GLN A 126 -5.60 19.52 2.02
C GLN A 126 -5.28 18.18 2.69
N TYR A 127 -5.76 18.01 3.92
CA TYR A 127 -5.76 16.72 4.60
C TYR A 127 -6.61 15.69 3.84
N ARG A 128 -6.21 14.41 3.90
CA ARG A 128 -6.81 13.30 3.14
C ARG A 128 -7.00 12.04 3.99
N GLY A 129 -6.79 12.15 5.29
CA GLY A 129 -6.80 11.05 6.24
C GLY A 129 -7.98 11.08 7.21
N GLU A 130 -9.00 11.91 6.97
CA GLU A 130 -10.13 12.10 7.89
C GLU A 130 -10.80 10.78 8.26
N HIS A 131 -10.97 9.87 7.30
CA HIS A 131 -11.59 8.56 7.53
C HIS A 131 -10.71 7.60 8.32
N LEU A 132 -9.40 7.83 8.42
CA LEU A 132 -8.49 6.98 9.19
C LEU A 132 -8.74 7.08 10.70
N ALA A 133 -9.35 8.17 11.17
CA ALA A 133 -9.71 8.34 12.57
C ALA A 133 -10.76 7.33 13.05
N THR A 134 -11.56 6.78 12.14
CA THR A 134 -12.69 5.88 12.45
C THR A 134 -12.60 4.53 11.74
N LEU A 135 -11.45 4.20 11.16
CA LEU A 135 -11.25 2.96 10.41
C LEU A 135 -11.46 1.74 11.32
N ALA A 136 -12.30 0.79 10.91
CA ALA A 136 -12.61 -0.39 11.72
C ALA A 136 -11.67 -1.58 11.45
N THR A 137 -11.20 -1.71 10.21
CA THR A 137 -10.32 -2.81 9.79
C THR A 137 -8.93 -2.69 10.44
N PRO A 138 -8.37 -3.76 11.04
CA PRO A 138 -6.99 -3.79 11.52
C PRO A 138 -6.03 -3.30 10.42
N THR A 139 -5.18 -2.34 10.75
CA THR A 139 -4.37 -1.67 9.74
C THR A 139 -2.93 -1.46 10.20
N LEU A 140 -1.98 -1.85 9.37
CA LEU A 140 -0.57 -1.50 9.51
C LEU A 140 -0.25 -0.30 8.61
N LEU A 141 0.19 0.81 9.21
CA LEU A 141 0.74 1.96 8.49
C LEU A 141 2.27 1.92 8.52
N LEU A 142 2.88 1.67 7.35
CA LEU A 142 4.33 1.78 7.14
C LEU A 142 4.64 3.12 6.46
N GLN A 143 5.22 4.05 7.22
CA GLN A 143 5.46 5.41 6.78
C GLN A 143 6.95 5.78 6.87
N GLY A 144 7.46 6.42 5.82
CA GLY A 144 8.81 7.00 5.87
C GLY A 144 8.88 8.17 6.85
N GLU A 145 9.89 8.20 7.71
CA GLU A 145 10.03 9.27 8.71
C GLU A 145 10.10 10.68 8.08
N ARG A 146 10.61 10.77 6.85
CA ARG A 146 10.78 12.01 6.08
C ARG A 146 9.81 12.11 4.91
N ASP A 147 8.72 11.35 4.90
CA ASP A 147 7.77 11.41 3.80
C ASP A 147 7.14 12.81 3.72
N ARG A 148 7.35 13.50 2.60
CA ARG A 148 6.80 14.83 2.35
C ARG A 148 5.27 14.87 2.26
N PHE A 149 4.63 13.71 2.10
CA PHE A 149 3.17 13.59 2.14
C PHE A 149 2.62 13.34 3.54
N GLY A 150 3.47 13.20 4.55
CA GLY A 150 3.11 12.99 5.95
C GLY A 150 4.30 12.42 6.72
N ASN A 151 5.14 13.28 7.25
CA ASN A 151 6.34 12.87 7.99
C ASN A 151 6.00 12.48 9.43
N LYS A 152 7.01 12.02 10.18
CA LYS A 152 6.85 11.56 11.56
C LYS A 152 6.18 12.59 12.46
N GLU A 153 6.61 13.84 12.37
CA GLU A 153 6.10 14.94 13.18
C GLU A 153 4.65 15.28 12.82
N GLN A 154 4.30 15.30 11.54
CA GLN A 154 2.94 15.57 11.07
C GLN A 154 1.98 14.48 11.49
N VAL A 155 2.34 13.22 11.27
CA VAL A 155 1.44 12.07 11.55
C VAL A 155 1.17 11.93 13.04
N ALA A 156 2.13 12.27 13.90
CA ALA A 156 1.92 12.29 15.36
C ALA A 156 0.79 13.23 15.81
N ASN A 157 0.40 14.20 14.98
CA ASN A 157 -0.67 15.15 15.28
C ASN A 157 -2.04 14.76 14.67
N TYR A 158 -2.12 13.68 13.89
CA TYR A 158 -3.36 13.24 13.28
C TYR A 158 -4.09 12.23 14.17
N ALA A 159 -5.42 12.34 14.24
CA ALA A 159 -6.25 11.33 14.86
C ALA A 159 -6.26 10.07 13.97
N LEU A 160 -5.80 8.95 14.51
CA LEU A 160 -5.86 7.63 13.89
C LEU A 160 -6.69 6.70 14.77
N SER A 161 -7.48 5.84 14.14
CA SER A 161 -8.21 4.78 14.85
C SER A 161 -7.24 3.91 15.67
N SER A 162 -7.70 3.38 16.80
CA SER A 162 -6.94 2.40 17.61
C SER A 162 -6.62 1.12 16.85
N GLN A 163 -7.31 0.87 15.73
CA GLN A 163 -7.06 -0.24 14.81
C GLN A 163 -5.82 -0.04 13.94
N ILE A 164 -5.24 1.19 13.93
CA ILE A 164 -4.09 1.53 13.10
C ILE A 164 -2.81 1.46 13.94
N THR A 165 -1.97 0.48 13.65
CA THR A 165 -0.60 0.42 14.16
C THR A 165 0.34 1.13 13.18
N THR A 166 1.05 2.15 13.65
CA THR A 166 2.04 2.88 12.82
C THR A 166 3.45 2.37 13.09
N ARG A 167 4.17 2.00 12.03
CA ARG A 167 5.60 1.67 12.05
C ARG A 167 6.37 2.60 11.11
N TRP A 168 7.49 3.11 11.60
CA TRP A 168 8.30 4.10 10.91
C TRP A 168 9.45 3.43 10.15
N VAL A 169 9.62 3.83 8.89
CA VAL A 169 10.75 3.41 8.05
C VAL A 169 11.90 4.41 8.22
N PRO A 170 13.04 4.00 8.78
CA PRO A 170 14.11 4.91 9.22
C PRO A 170 14.64 5.81 8.10
N ASP A 171 14.64 7.12 8.34
CA ASP A 171 15.05 8.19 7.41
C ASP A 171 14.36 8.13 6.02
N GLY A 172 13.34 7.29 5.86
CA GLY A 172 12.72 6.99 4.57
C GLY A 172 11.94 8.17 4.00
N CYS A 173 12.09 8.42 2.71
CA CYS A 173 11.21 9.32 1.95
C CYS A 173 9.94 8.59 1.49
N HIS A 174 9.17 9.18 0.56
CA HIS A 174 7.93 8.58 0.03
C HIS A 174 8.14 7.26 -0.74
N ASP A 175 9.36 7.03 -1.22
CA ASP A 175 9.78 5.76 -1.82
C ASP A 175 10.65 4.96 -0.83
N PHE A 176 10.61 5.28 0.47
CA PHE A 176 11.31 4.58 1.56
C PHE A 176 12.84 4.64 1.50
N LYS A 177 13.39 5.28 0.47
CA LYS A 177 14.82 5.53 0.34
C LYS A 177 15.31 6.50 1.42
N PRO A 178 16.34 6.12 2.19
CA PRO A 178 16.94 7.01 3.17
C PRO A 178 17.97 7.96 2.53
N ARG A 179 18.43 8.98 3.26
CA ARG A 179 19.62 9.75 2.89
C ARG A 179 20.86 8.87 3.03
N LYS A 180 21.93 9.20 2.29
CA LYS A 180 23.22 8.48 2.35
C LYS A 180 23.84 8.48 3.75
N SER A 181 23.63 9.53 4.54
CA SER A 181 24.19 9.71 5.88
C SER A 181 23.35 9.07 7.01
N SER A 182 22.30 8.32 6.67
CA SER A 182 21.32 7.80 7.64
C SER A 182 21.80 6.58 8.42
N GLY A 183 22.84 5.89 7.95
CA GLY A 183 23.27 4.60 8.51
C GLY A 183 22.41 3.40 8.09
N THR A 184 21.42 3.58 7.21
CA THR A 184 20.63 2.50 6.60
C THR A 184 20.65 2.59 5.06
N SER A 185 20.14 1.57 4.39
CA SER A 185 20.02 1.49 2.93
C SER A 185 18.55 1.41 2.51
N HIS A 186 18.29 1.64 1.23
CA HIS A 186 16.93 1.46 0.69
C HIS A 186 16.49 0.00 0.80
N GLU A 187 17.37 -0.94 0.48
CA GLU A 187 17.13 -2.37 0.59
C GLU A 187 16.82 -2.78 2.04
N ALA A 188 17.63 -2.36 3.01
CA ALA A 188 17.38 -2.64 4.43
C ALA A 188 16.04 -2.08 4.91
N ASN A 189 15.64 -0.90 4.42
CA ASN A 189 14.33 -0.33 4.70
C ASN A 189 13.19 -1.16 4.07
N LEU A 190 13.36 -1.67 2.86
CA LEU A 190 12.37 -2.54 2.22
C LEU A 190 12.28 -3.91 2.91
N ASP A 191 13.40 -4.47 3.37
CA ASP A 191 13.42 -5.72 4.14
C ASP A 191 12.73 -5.57 5.49
N LEU A 192 12.95 -4.44 6.17
CA LEU A 192 12.22 -4.07 7.39
C LEU A 192 10.71 -4.03 7.13
N MET A 193 10.30 -3.44 6.01
CA MET A 193 8.89 -3.40 5.62
C MET A 193 8.34 -4.80 5.35
N VAL A 194 9.06 -5.65 4.61
CA VAL A 194 8.66 -7.05 4.36
C VAL A 194 8.46 -7.78 5.68
N ALA A 195 9.40 -7.67 6.63
CA ALA A 195 9.30 -8.32 7.93
C ALA A 195 8.07 -7.85 8.71
N ALA A 196 7.83 -6.53 8.78
CA ALA A 196 6.66 -5.97 9.46
C ALA A 196 5.34 -6.39 8.81
N MET A 197 5.29 -6.44 7.47
CA MET A 197 4.12 -6.90 6.72
C MET A 197 3.85 -8.39 6.94
N LYS A 198 4.88 -9.24 6.94
CA LYS A 198 4.71 -10.69 7.24
C LYS A 198 4.22 -10.90 8.65
N GLU A 199 4.80 -10.21 9.62
CA GLU A 199 4.38 -10.27 11.02
C GLU A 199 2.89 -9.94 11.16
N PHE A 200 2.44 -8.85 10.53
CA PHE A 200 1.03 -8.44 10.56
C PHE A 200 0.08 -9.40 9.84
N ILE A 201 0.53 -10.13 8.82
CA ILE A 201 -0.33 -11.05 8.05
C ILE A 201 -0.41 -12.44 8.71
N ILE A 202 0.71 -12.94 9.23
CA ILE A 202 0.85 -14.35 9.63
C ILE A 202 0.69 -14.54 11.14
N ASN A 203 1.02 -13.54 11.95
CA ASN A 203 1.02 -13.67 13.41
C ASN A 203 -0.24 -13.07 14.08
N ASP A 204 -1.23 -12.64 13.30
CA ASP A 204 -2.57 -12.23 13.76
C ASP A 204 -3.51 -13.44 13.93
#